data_AF-A0A0N0U7Q5-F1
#
_entry.id   AF-A0A0N0U7Q5-F1
#
_cell.length_a   1.000
_cell.length_b   1.000
_cell.length_c   1.000
_cell.angle_alpha   90.00
_cell.angle_beta   90.00
_cell.angle_gamma   90.00
#
_symmetry.space_group_name_H-M   'P 1'
#
loop_
_entity.id
_entity.type
_entity.pdbx_description
1 polymer ?
#
loop_
_entity_poly.entity_id
_entity_poly.type
_entity_poly.pdbx_seq_one_letter_code
_entity_poly.pdbx_strand_id
1 'polypeptide(L)'
;NMDLDIEKIHSILTEANLPSTINDLKNPTPTMEQQDIMSSCEDFTIIKLINLYVVMAQIYDRIYVKDLCITDITSPGSKKVRKQAKFLANFILYATNKESDIEEKVNEIQNRAKILHDILEKKNETEEAINNNIQHVKKQLSIKEKYIAEIQNLQSKLEKNNKKHIELVTRMSTAEENKQKAVELCGTYKAQALKLSKAITELQSEIVKSPEQYQKRLNELEQQQSTKIEEREAIQEAFQDKKCLIEKQKNVLTFIQEQLEKFTEIRDIHDRLKKIKAQEVTTRKQVDTLKTDIEEFQRKLVVQKDHDKEDEINEIQMQCEERLSPLRNLNAQLLSNKKSCKEKLEEVQIQYNEDCLELKKIQNTIKKLENEAAGLFKNYQDLYNNEISIYGDQYSNGPLLNQLYVKLFSSKYNTILNEVFV
;
A
#
# COMPACT_ATOMS: atom_id res chain seq x y z
N ASN A 1 75.00 29.35 -45.30
CA ASN A 1 76.09 29.37 -46.31
C ASN A 1 75.67 28.45 -47.45
N MET A 2 75.52 28.93 -48.69
CA MET A 2 74.74 28.21 -49.74
C MET A 2 75.57 27.33 -50.68
N ASP A 3 76.75 26.87 -50.24
CA ASP A 3 77.47 25.80 -50.92
C ASP A 3 77.60 24.57 -50.01
N LEU A 4 76.68 23.63 -50.23
CA LEU A 4 76.81 22.26 -49.75
C LEU A 4 77.74 21.52 -50.72
N ASP A 5 78.81 20.95 -50.19
CA ASP A 5 79.56 19.91 -50.88
C ASP A 5 78.71 18.64 -51.07
N ILE A 6 79.19 17.74 -51.94
CA ILE A 6 78.42 16.58 -52.36
C ILE A 6 78.31 15.53 -51.25
N GLU A 7 79.29 15.50 -50.34
CA GLU A 7 79.28 14.69 -49.12
C GLU A 7 78.18 15.15 -48.14
N LYS A 8 77.98 16.46 -47.93
CA LYS A 8 76.85 16.98 -47.13
C LYS A 8 75.49 16.75 -47.80
N ILE A 9 75.40 16.93 -49.13
CA ILE A 9 74.15 16.61 -49.87
C ILE A 9 73.79 15.13 -49.68
N HIS A 10 74.78 14.23 -49.75
CA HIS A 10 74.59 12.81 -49.51
C HIS A 10 74.09 12.52 -48.08
N SER A 11 74.74 13.09 -47.07
CA SER A 11 74.36 12.93 -45.64
C SER A 11 72.88 13.29 -45.41
N ILE A 12 72.47 14.49 -45.82
CA ILE A 12 71.09 15.00 -45.64
C ILE A 12 70.05 14.09 -46.32
N LEU A 13 70.36 13.56 -47.51
CA LEU A 13 69.46 12.63 -48.20
C LEU A 13 69.34 11.31 -47.43
N THR A 14 70.45 10.76 -46.94
CA THR A 14 70.42 9.52 -46.13
C THR A 14 69.77 9.68 -44.77
N GLU A 15 69.93 10.83 -44.10
CA GLU A 15 69.27 11.18 -42.85
C GLU A 15 67.74 11.29 -43.02
N ALA A 16 67.29 11.77 -44.19
CA ALA A 16 65.88 11.74 -44.59
C ALA A 16 65.39 10.37 -45.10
N ASN A 17 66.16 9.29 -44.89
CA ASN A 17 65.88 7.93 -45.34
C ASN A 17 65.73 7.77 -46.88
N LEU A 18 66.28 8.70 -47.67
CA LEU A 18 66.29 8.59 -49.14
C LEU A 18 67.51 7.77 -49.60
N PRO A 19 67.32 6.65 -50.32
CA PRO A 19 68.42 5.81 -50.77
C PRO A 19 69.26 6.54 -51.83
N SER A 20 70.52 6.81 -51.49
CA SER A 20 71.49 7.46 -52.37
C SER A 20 72.91 7.08 -51.96
N THR A 21 73.83 7.02 -52.93
CA THR A 21 75.28 6.96 -52.69
C THR A 21 75.98 8.18 -53.28
N ILE A 22 77.19 8.46 -52.77
CA ILE A 22 78.08 9.48 -53.33
C ILE A 22 78.41 9.19 -54.81
N ASN A 23 78.40 7.92 -55.24
CA ASN A 23 78.61 7.60 -56.65
C ASN A 23 77.42 8.02 -57.52
N ASP A 24 76.18 7.82 -57.08
CA ASP A 24 74.99 8.19 -57.86
C ASP A 24 74.90 9.71 -58.06
N LEU A 25 75.41 10.49 -57.11
CA LEU A 25 75.55 11.93 -57.24
C LEU A 25 76.73 12.35 -58.15
N LYS A 26 77.80 11.55 -58.25
CA LYS A 26 78.98 11.85 -59.11
C LYS A 26 78.77 11.37 -60.56
N ASN A 27 78.18 10.19 -60.73
CA ASN A 27 77.99 9.42 -61.97
C ASN A 27 76.55 8.84 -62.01
N PRO A 28 75.49 9.67 -62.09
CA PRO A 28 74.13 9.18 -62.05
C PRO A 28 73.80 8.29 -63.25
N THR A 29 73.21 7.13 -62.97
CA THR A 29 72.48 6.31 -63.95
C THR A 29 71.00 6.29 -63.56
N PRO A 30 70.07 6.10 -64.52
CA PRO A 30 68.67 5.84 -64.17
C PRO A 30 68.56 4.64 -63.21
N THR A 31 67.62 4.66 -62.26
CA THR A 31 67.39 3.54 -61.34
C THR A 31 66.90 2.31 -62.10
N MET A 32 66.98 1.11 -61.50
CA MET A 32 66.49 -0.12 -62.16
C MET A 32 65.01 0.01 -62.57
N GLU A 33 64.19 0.60 -61.70
CA GLU A 33 62.77 0.91 -61.95
C GLU A 33 62.58 1.89 -63.13
N GLN A 34 63.46 2.89 -63.27
CA GLN A 34 63.46 3.80 -64.42
C GLN A 34 63.92 3.11 -65.70
N GLN A 35 64.88 2.17 -65.61
CA GLN A 35 65.34 1.36 -66.74
C GLN A 35 64.24 0.39 -67.21
N ASP A 36 63.46 -0.20 -66.30
CA ASP A 36 62.28 -1.02 -66.63
C ASP A 36 61.16 -0.19 -67.29
N ILE A 37 61.04 1.09 -66.90
CA ILE A 37 60.18 2.10 -67.54
C ILE A 37 60.75 2.61 -68.89
N MET A 38 62.01 2.27 -69.23
CA MET A 38 62.64 2.63 -70.51
C MET A 38 62.83 1.44 -71.46
N SER A 39 62.80 0.20 -70.96
CA SER A 39 63.11 -1.01 -71.73
C SER A 39 61.91 -1.60 -72.48
N SER A 40 60.68 -1.30 -72.05
CA SER A 40 59.44 -1.79 -72.67
C SER A 40 58.79 -0.72 -73.57
N CYS A 41 58.69 -1.01 -74.87
CA CYS A 41 58.10 -0.10 -75.87
C CYS A 41 56.58 -0.28 -75.99
N GLU A 42 55.88 -0.13 -74.86
CA GLU A 42 54.42 -0.19 -74.76
C GLU A 42 53.85 1.17 -74.32
N ASP A 43 52.66 1.55 -74.82
CA ASP A 43 52.03 2.84 -74.53
C ASP A 43 51.86 3.09 -73.01
N PHE A 44 51.55 2.03 -72.26
CA PHE A 44 51.42 2.10 -70.80
C PHE A 44 52.73 2.48 -70.11
N THR A 45 53.87 2.07 -70.65
CA THR A 45 55.19 2.42 -70.11
C THR A 45 55.55 3.87 -70.40
N ILE A 46 55.22 4.37 -71.60
CA ILE A 46 55.35 5.81 -71.93
C ILE A 46 54.47 6.65 -71.00
N ILE A 47 53.23 6.21 -70.72
CA ILE A 47 52.32 6.86 -69.77
C ILE A 47 52.91 6.89 -68.34
N LYS A 48 53.55 5.81 -67.87
CA LYS A 48 54.26 5.81 -66.57
C LYS A 48 55.37 6.86 -66.52
N LEU A 49 56.19 6.97 -67.57
CA LEU A 49 57.29 7.94 -67.63
C LEU A 49 56.77 9.39 -67.65
N ILE A 50 55.68 9.65 -68.39
CA ILE A 50 55.02 10.97 -68.41
C ILE A 50 54.43 11.30 -67.04
N ASN A 51 53.75 10.35 -66.38
CA ASN A 51 53.20 10.57 -65.04
C ASN A 51 54.29 10.86 -64.01
N LEU A 52 55.41 10.12 -64.03
CA LEU A 52 56.57 10.37 -63.19
C LEU A 52 57.15 11.78 -63.44
N TYR A 53 57.33 12.17 -64.70
CA TYR A 53 57.79 13.50 -65.07
C TYR A 53 56.83 14.61 -64.57
N VAL A 54 55.51 14.45 -64.71
CA VAL A 54 54.52 15.42 -64.25
C VAL A 54 54.55 15.57 -62.72
N VAL A 55 54.61 14.46 -61.98
CA VAL A 55 54.71 14.48 -60.51
C VAL A 55 56.03 15.13 -60.06
N MET A 56 57.15 14.77 -60.67
CA MET A 56 58.44 15.40 -60.38
C MET A 56 58.43 16.90 -60.69
N ALA A 57 57.84 17.32 -61.81
CA ALA A 57 57.74 18.74 -62.18
C ALA A 57 56.93 19.55 -61.16
N GLN A 58 55.80 19.01 -60.67
CA GLN A 58 54.99 19.66 -59.63
C GLN A 58 55.71 19.78 -58.29
N ILE A 59 56.50 18.77 -57.91
CA ILE A 59 57.36 18.82 -56.71
C ILE A 59 58.48 19.85 -56.91
N TYR A 60 59.11 19.85 -58.09
CA TYR A 60 60.27 20.68 -58.39
C TYR A 60 59.93 22.17 -58.46
N ASP A 61 58.77 22.53 -59.02
CA ASP A 61 58.25 23.91 -58.99
C ASP A 61 58.05 24.42 -57.55
N ARG A 62 57.47 23.59 -56.66
CA ARG A 62 57.29 23.90 -55.23
C ARG A 62 58.60 24.06 -54.45
N ILE A 63 59.70 23.46 -54.92
CA ILE A 63 61.06 23.66 -54.37
C ILE A 63 61.92 24.61 -55.21
N TYR A 64 61.30 25.41 -56.08
CA TYR A 64 61.90 26.43 -56.95
C TYR A 64 62.93 25.92 -57.97
N VAL A 65 62.94 24.61 -58.26
CA VAL A 65 63.78 23.99 -59.29
C VAL A 65 63.09 24.07 -60.64
N LYS A 66 63.42 25.12 -61.40
CA LYS A 66 62.98 25.28 -62.79
C LYS A 66 63.77 24.39 -63.75
N ASP A 67 63.22 24.23 -64.96
CA ASP A 67 63.86 23.58 -66.11
C ASP A 67 64.10 22.06 -65.94
N LEU A 68 63.18 21.35 -65.24
CA LEU A 68 63.15 19.88 -65.26
C LEU A 68 62.73 19.38 -66.66
N CYS A 69 63.53 18.47 -67.22
CA CYS A 69 63.27 17.82 -68.50
C CYS A 69 63.10 16.31 -68.33
N ILE A 70 62.36 15.66 -69.23
CA ILE A 70 62.23 14.19 -69.24
C ILE A 70 63.60 13.48 -69.36
N THR A 71 64.55 14.11 -70.04
CA THR A 71 65.95 13.68 -70.14
C THR A 71 66.67 13.61 -68.80
N ASP A 72 66.21 14.33 -67.77
CA ASP A 72 66.82 14.30 -66.45
C ASP A 72 66.50 12.99 -65.71
N ILE A 73 65.45 12.29 -66.14
CA ILE A 73 65.03 10.97 -65.68
C ILE A 73 65.70 9.89 -66.54
N THR A 74 65.63 10.02 -67.87
CA THR A 74 66.10 8.98 -68.79
C THR A 74 67.60 9.01 -69.10
N SER A 75 68.27 10.15 -68.88
CA SER A 75 69.67 10.37 -69.24
C SER A 75 70.33 11.41 -68.30
N PRO A 76 70.32 11.17 -66.98
CA PRO A 76 70.70 12.15 -65.97
C PRO A 76 72.13 12.69 -66.14
N GLY A 77 72.28 14.01 -66.25
CA GLY A 77 73.59 14.65 -66.30
C GLY A 77 74.15 14.97 -64.91
N SER A 78 75.37 14.52 -64.59
CA SER A 78 75.98 14.68 -63.25
C SER A 78 76.06 16.12 -62.72
N LYS A 79 76.11 17.14 -63.59
CA LYS A 79 76.02 18.55 -63.17
C LYS A 79 74.60 18.97 -62.80
N LYS A 80 73.57 18.44 -63.48
CA LYS A 80 72.17 18.78 -63.26
C LYS A 80 71.60 18.03 -62.07
N VAL A 81 71.87 16.73 -61.94
CA VAL A 81 71.48 15.92 -60.75
C VAL A 81 72.04 16.52 -59.47
N ARG A 82 73.32 16.91 -59.42
CA ARG A 82 73.89 17.57 -58.22
C ARG A 82 73.23 18.90 -57.89
N LYS A 83 72.84 19.70 -58.90
CA LYS A 83 72.04 20.91 -58.69
C LYS A 83 70.67 20.55 -58.08
N GLN A 84 69.97 19.58 -58.66
CA GLN A 84 68.64 19.14 -58.22
C GLN A 84 68.67 18.56 -56.80
N ALA A 85 69.62 17.65 -56.51
CA ALA A 85 69.86 17.09 -55.19
C ALA A 85 70.22 18.15 -54.14
N LYS A 86 71.00 19.19 -54.51
CA LYS A 86 71.29 20.33 -53.63
C LYS A 86 70.03 21.12 -53.24
N PHE A 87 69.10 21.35 -54.18
CA PHE A 87 67.82 21.98 -53.87
C PHE A 87 66.91 21.08 -53.03
N LEU A 88 66.88 19.77 -53.30
CA LEU A 88 66.13 18.81 -52.49
C LEU A 88 66.66 18.73 -51.06
N ALA A 89 67.98 18.65 -50.86
CA ALA A 89 68.61 18.66 -49.54
C ALA A 89 68.35 19.98 -48.77
N ASN A 90 68.40 21.13 -49.45
CA ASN A 90 68.02 22.41 -48.86
C ASN A 90 66.53 22.44 -48.44
N PHE A 91 65.64 21.86 -49.25
CA PHE A 91 64.22 21.76 -48.91
C PHE A 91 63.95 20.80 -47.75
N ILE A 92 64.64 19.66 -47.69
CA ILE A 92 64.59 18.71 -46.57
C ILE A 92 65.01 19.41 -45.28
N LEU A 93 66.17 20.08 -45.26
CA LEU A 93 66.60 20.85 -44.09
C LEU A 93 65.57 21.92 -43.69
N TYR A 94 64.97 22.63 -44.66
CA TYR A 94 63.91 23.59 -44.36
C TYR A 94 62.66 22.92 -43.76
N ALA A 95 62.23 21.79 -44.32
CA ALA A 95 61.06 21.03 -43.89
C ALA A 95 61.24 20.48 -42.47
N THR A 96 62.36 19.82 -42.16
CA THR A 96 62.63 19.29 -40.81
C THR A 96 62.72 20.39 -39.77
N ASN A 97 63.36 21.53 -40.07
CA ASN A 97 63.35 22.69 -39.15
C ASN A 97 61.93 23.25 -38.95
N LYS A 98 61.08 23.24 -39.98
CA LYS A 98 59.67 23.66 -39.89
C LYS A 98 58.75 22.62 -39.24
N GLU A 99 59.16 21.35 -39.22
CA GLU A 99 58.48 20.28 -38.50
C GLU A 99 58.65 20.47 -36.99
N SER A 100 59.87 20.78 -36.52
CA SER A 100 60.11 21.19 -35.13
C SER A 100 59.31 22.44 -34.72
N ASP A 101 59.17 23.44 -35.60
CA ASP A 101 58.33 24.62 -35.33
C ASP A 101 56.83 24.29 -35.11
N ILE A 102 56.34 23.13 -35.57
CA ILE A 102 54.95 22.68 -35.40
C ILE A 102 54.80 21.45 -34.51
N GLU A 103 55.90 20.87 -34.02
CA GLU A 103 55.94 19.61 -33.27
C GLU A 103 55.03 19.65 -32.03
N GLU A 104 55.05 20.76 -31.27
CA GLU A 104 54.16 20.98 -30.12
C GLU A 104 52.68 20.84 -30.50
N LYS A 105 52.29 21.32 -31.68
CA LYS A 105 50.90 21.31 -32.17
C LYS A 105 50.52 19.95 -32.76
N VAL A 106 51.46 19.23 -33.38
CA VAL A 106 51.28 17.82 -33.77
C VAL A 106 51.07 16.95 -32.53
N ASN A 107 51.92 17.11 -31.52
CA ASN A 107 51.82 16.40 -30.24
C ASN A 107 50.52 16.77 -29.49
N GLU A 108 50.08 18.04 -29.53
CA GLU A 108 48.79 18.46 -28.96
C GLU A 108 47.62 17.76 -29.66
N ILE A 109 47.61 17.66 -30.99
CA ILE A 109 46.58 16.95 -31.76
C ILE A 109 46.57 15.46 -31.43
N GLN A 110 47.74 14.80 -31.38
CA GLN A 110 47.85 13.38 -31.03
C GLN A 110 47.36 13.09 -29.61
N ASN A 111 47.73 13.91 -28.63
CA ASN A 111 47.26 13.78 -27.25
C ASN A 111 45.74 13.99 -27.13
N ARG A 112 45.18 14.99 -27.82
CA ARG A 112 43.72 15.20 -27.90
C ARG A 112 43.00 14.00 -28.54
N ALA A 113 43.56 13.43 -29.61
CA ALA A 113 42.99 12.25 -30.27
C ALA A 113 43.01 11.01 -29.37
N LYS A 114 44.09 10.80 -28.59
CA LYS A 114 44.16 9.73 -27.59
C LYS A 114 43.12 9.92 -26.49
N ILE A 115 43.02 11.10 -25.89
CA ILE A 115 42.02 11.39 -24.84
C ILE A 115 40.60 11.15 -25.36
N LEU A 116 40.30 11.50 -26.61
CA LEU A 116 39.01 11.20 -27.23
C LEU A 116 38.77 9.69 -27.39
N HIS A 117 39.79 8.91 -27.74
CA HIS A 117 39.71 7.45 -27.82
C HIS A 117 39.44 6.82 -26.45
N ASP A 118 40.21 7.20 -25.42
CA ASP A 118 40.05 6.73 -24.04
C ASP A 118 38.64 7.07 -23.46
N ILE A 119 38.02 8.16 -23.90
CA ILE A 119 36.65 8.55 -23.54
C ILE A 119 35.60 7.70 -24.30
N LEU A 120 35.82 7.44 -25.59
CA LEU A 120 34.92 6.61 -26.40
C LEU A 120 34.90 5.15 -25.92
N GLU A 121 36.06 4.61 -25.53
CA GLU A 121 36.17 3.27 -24.93
C GLU A 121 35.34 3.16 -23.64
N LYS A 122 35.57 4.04 -22.67
CA LYS A 122 34.80 4.09 -21.40
C LYS A 122 33.31 4.30 -21.59
N LYS A 123 32.93 5.09 -22.61
CA LYS A 123 31.52 5.28 -22.98
C LYS A 123 30.89 3.98 -23.47
N ASN A 124 31.61 3.17 -24.25
CA ASN A 124 31.15 1.87 -24.72
C ASN A 124 31.07 0.83 -23.57
N GLU A 125 32.08 0.78 -22.70
CA GLU A 125 32.04 -0.06 -21.47
C GLU A 125 30.81 0.25 -20.62
N THR A 126 30.52 1.54 -20.43
CA THR A 126 29.36 2.03 -19.65
C THR A 126 28.04 1.64 -20.32
N GLU A 127 27.96 1.74 -21.65
CA GLU A 127 26.77 1.37 -22.43
C GLU A 127 26.50 -0.14 -22.37
N GLU A 128 27.55 -0.98 -22.41
CA GLU A 128 27.43 -2.42 -22.23
C GLU A 128 26.97 -2.77 -20.80
N ALA A 129 27.56 -2.14 -19.77
CA ALA A 129 27.17 -2.34 -18.38
C ALA A 129 25.68 -1.98 -18.13
N ILE A 130 25.21 -0.88 -18.72
CA ILE A 130 23.79 -0.47 -18.68
C ILE A 130 22.90 -1.53 -19.35
N ASN A 131 23.25 -1.99 -20.57
CA ASN A 131 22.49 -3.03 -21.27
C ASN A 131 22.43 -4.34 -20.47
N ASN A 132 23.57 -4.79 -19.94
CA ASN A 132 23.64 -5.99 -19.10
C ASN A 132 22.74 -5.89 -17.85
N ASN A 133 22.68 -4.72 -17.20
CA ASN A 133 21.76 -4.48 -16.09
C ASN A 133 20.29 -4.50 -16.54
N ILE A 134 19.94 -3.88 -17.67
CA ILE A 134 18.59 -3.93 -18.25
C ILE A 134 18.15 -5.38 -18.53
N GLN A 135 19.04 -6.21 -19.10
CA GLN A 135 18.74 -7.63 -19.33
C GLN A 135 18.58 -8.42 -18.02
N HIS A 136 19.34 -8.09 -16.97
CA HIS A 136 19.16 -8.68 -15.65
C HIS A 136 17.80 -8.30 -15.03
N VAL A 137 17.46 -7.01 -15.00
CA VAL A 137 16.15 -6.53 -14.50
C VAL A 137 14.99 -7.17 -15.26
N LYS A 138 15.08 -7.28 -16.59
CA LYS A 138 14.07 -7.96 -17.42
C LYS A 138 13.89 -9.44 -17.06
N LYS A 139 14.97 -10.18 -16.76
CA LYS A 139 14.91 -11.56 -16.27
C LYS A 139 14.23 -11.63 -14.89
N GLN A 140 14.58 -10.74 -13.96
CA GLN A 140 13.97 -10.68 -12.62
C GLN A 140 12.47 -10.35 -12.67
N LEU A 141 12.04 -9.45 -13.55
CA LEU A 141 10.62 -9.15 -13.76
C LEU A 141 9.84 -10.38 -14.27
N SER A 142 10.37 -11.11 -15.26
CA SER A 142 9.73 -12.34 -15.75
C SER A 142 9.65 -13.46 -14.70
N ILE A 143 10.59 -13.52 -13.76
CA ILE A 143 10.51 -14.42 -12.59
C ILE A 143 9.42 -13.96 -11.62
N LYS A 144 9.34 -12.66 -11.32
CA LYS A 144 8.31 -12.07 -10.46
C LYS A 144 6.90 -12.29 -11.01
N GLU A 145 6.70 -12.15 -12.33
CA GLU A 145 5.42 -12.42 -13.01
C GLU A 145 4.95 -13.87 -12.82
N LYS A 146 5.87 -14.84 -12.94
CA LYS A 146 5.57 -16.27 -12.70
C LYS A 146 5.12 -16.53 -11.26
N TYR A 147 5.82 -15.96 -10.28
CA TYR A 147 5.42 -16.10 -8.87
C TYR A 147 4.07 -15.43 -8.57
N ILE A 148 3.75 -14.28 -9.20
CA ILE A 148 2.44 -13.65 -9.06
C ILE A 148 1.33 -14.58 -9.59
N ALA A 149 1.52 -15.19 -10.77
CA ALA A 149 0.57 -16.14 -11.33
C ALA A 149 0.41 -17.42 -10.46
N GLU A 150 1.50 -17.91 -9.86
CA GLU A 150 1.47 -19.05 -8.94
C GLU A 150 0.72 -18.71 -7.63
N ILE A 151 0.98 -17.54 -7.04
CA ILE A 151 0.28 -17.06 -5.85
C ILE A 151 -1.23 -16.93 -6.11
N GLN A 152 -1.63 -16.35 -7.24
CA GLN A 152 -3.05 -16.25 -7.64
C GLN A 152 -3.70 -17.63 -7.82
N ASN A 153 -2.98 -18.59 -8.41
CA ASN A 153 -3.44 -19.98 -8.55
C ASN A 153 -3.66 -20.63 -7.17
N LEU A 154 -2.70 -20.48 -6.24
CA LEU A 154 -2.78 -20.97 -4.87
C LEU A 154 -3.91 -20.31 -4.06
N GLN A 155 -4.12 -19.00 -4.19
CA GLN A 155 -5.24 -18.27 -3.59
C GLN A 155 -6.59 -18.84 -4.09
N SER A 156 -6.75 -19.03 -5.40
CA SER A 156 -7.98 -19.62 -5.96
C SER A 156 -8.25 -21.06 -5.50
N LYS A 157 -7.20 -21.82 -5.15
CA LYS A 157 -7.30 -23.17 -4.55
C LYS A 157 -7.69 -23.09 -3.08
N LEU A 158 -7.12 -22.14 -2.33
CA LEU A 158 -7.44 -21.88 -0.92
C LEU A 158 -8.92 -21.51 -0.76
N GLU A 159 -9.44 -20.59 -1.58
CA GLU A 159 -10.86 -20.18 -1.56
C GLU A 159 -11.80 -21.37 -1.84
N LYS A 160 -11.49 -22.18 -2.86
CA LYS A 160 -12.27 -23.39 -3.19
C LYS A 160 -12.25 -24.41 -2.05
N ASN A 161 -11.14 -24.54 -1.34
CA ASN A 161 -11.04 -25.42 -0.17
C ASN A 161 -11.76 -24.84 1.06
N ASN A 162 -11.66 -23.54 1.32
CA ASN A 162 -12.40 -22.87 2.40
C ASN A 162 -13.92 -22.99 2.19
N LYS A 163 -14.42 -22.82 0.96
CA LYS A 163 -15.84 -23.05 0.66
C LYS A 163 -16.26 -24.49 0.97
N LYS A 164 -15.48 -25.49 0.51
CA LYS A 164 -15.72 -26.91 0.84
C LYS A 164 -15.68 -27.18 2.35
N HIS A 165 -14.78 -26.53 3.09
CA HIS A 165 -14.69 -26.65 4.55
C HIS A 165 -15.94 -26.10 5.24
N ILE A 166 -16.42 -24.92 4.83
CA ILE A 166 -17.67 -24.33 5.35
C ILE A 166 -18.89 -25.24 5.05
N GLU A 167 -18.96 -25.80 3.83
CA GLU A 167 -19.99 -26.79 3.46
C GLU A 167 -19.89 -28.10 4.26
N LEU A 168 -18.68 -28.52 4.67
CA LEU A 168 -18.48 -29.71 5.50
C LEU A 168 -18.91 -29.44 6.95
N VAL A 169 -18.51 -28.29 7.51
CA VAL A 169 -18.85 -27.89 8.88
C VAL A 169 -20.36 -27.71 9.05
N THR A 170 -21.06 -27.13 8.07
CA THR A 170 -22.53 -27.05 8.12
C THR A 170 -23.18 -28.43 8.10
N ARG A 171 -22.74 -29.36 7.24
CA ARG A 171 -23.22 -30.76 7.25
C ARG A 171 -22.94 -31.46 8.59
N MET A 172 -21.79 -31.21 9.21
CA MET A 172 -21.46 -31.75 10.53
C MET A 172 -22.38 -31.19 11.63
N SER A 173 -22.67 -29.89 11.63
CA SER A 173 -23.64 -29.29 12.57
C SER A 173 -25.01 -29.94 12.44
N THR A 174 -25.56 -30.02 11.22
CA THR A 174 -26.88 -30.62 10.98
C THR A 174 -26.91 -32.11 11.34
N ALA A 175 -25.82 -32.84 11.12
CA ALA A 175 -25.70 -34.25 11.54
C ALA A 175 -25.67 -34.39 13.08
N GLU A 176 -24.94 -33.53 13.77
CA GLU A 176 -24.84 -33.54 15.23
C GLU A 176 -26.16 -33.12 15.91
N GLU A 177 -26.83 -32.09 15.39
CA GLU A 177 -28.19 -31.70 15.81
C GLU A 177 -29.19 -32.85 15.64
N ASN A 178 -29.10 -33.59 14.53
CA ASN A 178 -30.00 -34.73 14.28
C ASN A 178 -29.65 -35.94 15.16
N LYS A 179 -28.37 -36.16 15.48
CA LYS A 179 -27.95 -37.13 16.50
C LYS A 179 -28.50 -36.76 17.88
N GLN A 180 -28.41 -35.49 18.26
CA GLN A 180 -28.93 -34.99 19.54
C GLN A 180 -30.45 -35.22 19.66
N LYS A 181 -31.23 -34.83 18.65
CA LYS A 181 -32.69 -35.10 18.58
C LYS A 181 -33.01 -36.60 18.69
N ALA A 182 -32.21 -37.47 18.05
CA ALA A 182 -32.38 -38.92 18.12
C ALA A 182 -32.03 -39.50 19.51
N VAL A 183 -31.01 -38.97 20.19
CA VAL A 183 -30.65 -39.33 21.56
C VAL A 183 -31.75 -38.91 22.55
N GLU A 184 -32.29 -37.70 22.39
CA GLU A 184 -33.42 -37.20 23.19
C GLU A 184 -34.68 -38.07 23.01
N LEU A 185 -35.07 -38.36 21.76
CA LEU A 185 -36.17 -39.29 21.46
C LEU A 185 -35.94 -40.67 22.09
N CYS A 186 -34.75 -41.26 21.92
CA CYS A 186 -34.39 -42.53 22.55
C CYS A 186 -34.50 -42.48 24.09
N GLY A 187 -34.08 -41.37 24.71
CA GLY A 187 -34.27 -41.10 26.13
C GLY A 187 -35.74 -41.09 26.55
N THR A 188 -36.61 -40.41 25.79
CA THR A 188 -38.06 -40.38 26.07
C THR A 188 -38.70 -41.77 25.92
N TYR A 189 -38.38 -42.53 24.87
CA TYR A 189 -38.89 -43.90 24.70
C TYR A 189 -38.39 -44.84 25.79
N LYS A 190 -37.12 -44.74 26.20
CA LYS A 190 -36.57 -45.51 27.33
C LYS A 190 -37.28 -45.19 28.64
N ALA A 191 -37.60 -43.92 28.89
CA ALA A 191 -38.38 -43.51 30.06
C ALA A 191 -39.84 -44.01 30.01
N GLN A 192 -40.49 -43.99 28.84
CA GLN A 192 -41.82 -44.58 28.65
C GLN A 192 -41.81 -46.10 28.84
N ALA A 193 -40.84 -46.82 28.28
CA ALA A 193 -40.66 -48.25 28.45
C ALA A 193 -40.42 -48.63 29.92
N LEU A 194 -39.64 -47.84 30.66
CA LEU A 194 -39.46 -48.04 32.11
C LEU A 194 -40.74 -47.80 32.91
N LYS A 195 -41.55 -46.79 32.56
CA LYS A 195 -42.88 -46.58 33.18
C LYS A 195 -43.83 -47.75 32.91
N LEU A 196 -43.93 -48.19 31.64
CA LEU A 196 -44.75 -49.33 31.26
C LEU A 196 -44.28 -50.63 31.93
N SER A 197 -42.97 -50.86 31.99
CA SER A 197 -42.40 -52.03 32.68
C SER A 197 -42.73 -52.02 34.17
N LYS A 198 -42.68 -50.85 34.86
CA LYS A 198 -43.13 -50.73 36.26
C LYS A 198 -44.61 -51.07 36.41
N ALA A 199 -45.48 -50.47 35.60
CA ALA A 199 -46.92 -50.74 35.64
C ALA A 199 -47.24 -52.22 35.36
N ILE A 200 -46.50 -52.87 34.46
CA ILE A 200 -46.60 -54.32 34.21
C ILE A 200 -46.17 -55.12 35.45
N THR A 201 -45.07 -54.77 36.12
CA THR A 201 -44.65 -55.46 37.36
C THR A 201 -45.60 -55.23 38.53
N GLU A 202 -46.21 -54.04 38.62
CA GLU A 202 -47.23 -53.72 39.63
C GLU A 202 -48.49 -54.57 39.39
N LEU A 203 -49.03 -54.58 38.16
CA LEU A 203 -50.17 -55.43 37.78
C LEU A 203 -49.86 -56.93 37.93
N GLN A 204 -48.65 -57.39 37.60
CA GLN A 204 -48.22 -58.78 37.81
C GLN A 204 -48.05 -59.15 39.29
N SER A 205 -47.97 -58.17 40.20
CA SER A 205 -48.00 -58.41 41.65
C SER A 205 -49.42 -58.50 42.20
N GLU A 206 -50.41 -57.87 41.54
CA GLU A 206 -51.83 -58.03 41.85
C GLU A 206 -52.43 -59.33 41.27
N ILE A 207 -51.80 -59.93 40.26
CA ILE A 207 -52.24 -61.23 39.70
C ILE A 207 -51.99 -62.37 40.71
N VAL A 208 -53.08 -62.74 41.36
CA VAL A 208 -53.22 -63.88 42.29
C VAL A 208 -52.84 -65.20 41.59
N LYS A 209 -52.10 -66.07 42.30
CA LYS A 209 -51.48 -67.28 41.71
C LYS A 209 -52.07 -68.62 42.15
N SER A 210 -53.05 -68.64 43.06
CA SER A 210 -53.81 -69.85 43.39
C SER A 210 -55.29 -69.57 43.67
N PRO A 211 -56.20 -70.56 43.53
CA PRO A 211 -57.62 -70.39 43.79
C PRO A 211 -57.94 -69.97 45.24
N GLU A 212 -57.19 -70.47 46.23
CA GLU A 212 -57.44 -70.15 47.65
C GLU A 212 -57.16 -68.67 47.96
N GLN A 213 -56.13 -68.10 47.35
CA GLN A 213 -55.83 -66.67 47.45
C GLN A 213 -56.92 -65.82 46.79
N TYR A 214 -57.55 -66.31 45.71
CA TYR A 214 -58.64 -65.60 45.03
C TYR A 214 -59.89 -65.57 45.90
N GLN A 215 -60.26 -66.70 46.53
CA GLN A 215 -61.36 -66.76 47.49
C GLN A 215 -61.09 -65.85 48.69
N LYS A 216 -59.87 -65.83 49.23
CA LYS A 216 -59.53 -64.91 50.33
C LYS A 216 -59.71 -63.45 49.92
N ARG A 217 -59.28 -63.06 48.72
CA ARG A 217 -59.40 -61.67 48.22
C ARG A 217 -60.85 -61.29 47.91
N LEU A 218 -61.68 -62.24 47.47
CA LEU A 218 -63.12 -62.04 47.31
C LEU A 218 -63.77 -61.70 48.66
N ASN A 219 -63.52 -62.52 49.69
CA ASN A 219 -64.04 -62.28 51.04
C ASN A 219 -63.57 -60.93 51.63
N GLU A 220 -62.30 -60.53 51.39
CA GLU A 220 -61.78 -59.21 51.79
C GLU A 220 -62.54 -58.05 51.11
N LEU A 221 -62.91 -58.20 49.84
CA LEU A 221 -63.66 -57.19 49.08
C LEU A 221 -65.14 -57.13 49.49
N GLU A 222 -65.77 -58.27 49.75
CA GLU A 222 -67.14 -58.34 50.27
C GLU A 222 -67.25 -57.66 51.65
N GLN A 223 -66.26 -57.85 52.52
CA GLN A 223 -66.20 -57.20 53.84
C GLN A 223 -65.94 -55.68 53.76
N GLN A 224 -65.17 -55.22 52.76
CA GLN A 224 -65.05 -53.78 52.46
C GLN A 224 -66.33 -53.21 51.83
N GLN A 225 -67.12 -54.04 51.14
CA GLN A 225 -68.39 -53.62 50.56
C GLN A 225 -69.48 -53.47 51.62
N SER A 226 -69.58 -54.38 52.61
CA SER A 226 -70.58 -54.25 53.69
C SER A 226 -70.32 -53.01 54.56
N THR A 227 -69.08 -52.81 55.00
CA THR A 227 -68.71 -51.62 55.81
C THR A 227 -68.96 -50.31 55.06
N LYS A 228 -68.74 -50.25 53.75
CA LYS A 228 -69.08 -49.07 52.93
C LYS A 228 -70.58 -48.90 52.62
N ILE A 229 -71.40 -49.93 52.83
CA ILE A 229 -72.86 -49.81 52.81
C ILE A 229 -73.32 -49.22 54.15
N GLU A 230 -72.83 -49.74 55.28
CA GLU A 230 -73.12 -49.23 56.62
C GLU A 230 -72.72 -47.75 56.79
N GLU A 231 -71.50 -47.37 56.37
CA GLU A 231 -71.06 -45.96 56.33
C GLU A 231 -72.01 -45.08 55.50
N ARG A 232 -72.50 -45.60 54.38
CA ARG A 232 -73.35 -44.86 53.44
C ARG A 232 -74.77 -44.69 54.00
N GLU A 233 -75.29 -45.67 54.71
CA GLU A 233 -76.59 -45.58 55.40
C GLU A 233 -76.53 -44.58 56.57
N ALA A 234 -75.46 -44.61 57.38
CA ALA A 234 -75.23 -43.61 58.44
C ALA A 234 -75.11 -42.18 57.89
N ILE A 235 -74.43 -42.00 56.74
CA ILE A 235 -74.34 -40.70 56.05
C ILE A 235 -75.71 -40.28 55.47
N GLN A 236 -76.50 -41.22 54.94
CA GLN A 236 -77.84 -40.97 54.42
C GLN A 236 -78.80 -40.51 55.53
N GLU A 237 -78.75 -41.12 56.71
CA GLU A 237 -79.54 -40.73 57.90
C GLU A 237 -79.14 -39.33 58.39
N ALA A 238 -77.84 -39.10 58.59
CA ALA A 238 -77.32 -37.77 58.97
C ALA A 238 -77.63 -36.66 57.94
N PHE A 239 -77.84 -37.02 56.66
CA PHE A 239 -78.27 -36.09 55.62
C PHE A 239 -79.77 -35.77 55.73
N GLN A 240 -80.63 -36.74 56.07
CA GLN A 240 -82.05 -36.50 56.34
C GLN A 240 -82.25 -35.60 57.58
N ASP A 241 -81.49 -35.84 58.65
CA ASP A 241 -81.51 -35.00 59.85
C ASP A 241 -81.08 -33.55 59.56
N LYS A 242 -79.98 -33.36 58.82
CA LYS A 242 -79.56 -32.03 58.38
C LYS A 242 -80.59 -31.37 57.48
N LYS A 243 -81.27 -32.12 56.61
CA LYS A 243 -82.37 -31.60 55.78
C LYS A 243 -83.56 -31.14 56.65
N CYS A 244 -83.94 -31.92 57.67
CA CYS A 244 -84.99 -31.56 58.63
C CYS A 244 -84.62 -30.31 59.46
N LEU A 245 -83.35 -30.17 59.85
CA LEU A 245 -82.82 -28.95 60.48
C LEU A 245 -82.86 -27.74 59.55
N ILE A 246 -82.48 -27.90 58.28
CA ILE A 246 -82.56 -26.83 57.26
C ILE A 246 -84.01 -26.40 57.03
N GLU A 247 -84.98 -27.32 56.98
CA GLU A 247 -86.40 -26.99 56.84
C GLU A 247 -86.90 -26.15 58.04
N LYS A 248 -86.51 -26.52 59.27
CA LYS A 248 -86.80 -25.73 60.49
C LYS A 248 -86.14 -24.35 60.45
N GLN A 249 -84.86 -24.28 60.07
CA GLN A 249 -84.10 -23.03 59.98
C GLN A 249 -84.66 -22.09 58.90
N LYS A 250 -85.14 -22.65 57.79
CA LYS A 250 -85.81 -21.93 56.70
C LYS A 250 -87.13 -21.31 57.17
N ASN A 251 -87.93 -22.04 57.94
CA ASN A 251 -89.16 -21.48 58.54
C ASN A 251 -88.87 -20.35 59.54
N VAL A 252 -87.81 -20.48 60.35
CA VAL A 252 -87.34 -19.39 61.23
C VAL A 252 -86.86 -18.19 60.42
N LEU A 253 -86.15 -18.40 59.30
CA LEU A 253 -85.75 -17.33 58.38
C LEU A 253 -86.96 -16.63 57.75
N THR A 254 -87.99 -17.34 57.32
CA THR A 254 -89.24 -16.73 56.80
C THR A 254 -89.88 -15.83 57.86
N PHE A 255 -89.98 -16.28 59.11
CA PHE A 255 -90.49 -15.47 60.21
C PHE A 255 -89.62 -14.22 60.46
N ILE A 256 -88.29 -14.35 60.43
CA ILE A 256 -87.37 -13.21 60.55
C ILE A 256 -87.55 -12.23 59.37
N GLN A 257 -87.80 -12.74 58.16
CA GLN A 257 -88.10 -11.95 56.96
C GLN A 257 -89.38 -11.11 57.16
N GLU A 258 -90.47 -11.73 57.63
CA GLU A 258 -91.75 -11.04 57.93
C GLU A 258 -91.65 -9.96 59.02
N GLN A 259 -90.70 -10.09 59.96
CA GLN A 259 -90.42 -9.02 60.93
C GLN A 259 -89.52 -7.94 60.33
N LEU A 260 -88.49 -8.30 59.55
CA LEU A 260 -87.63 -7.35 58.83
C LEU A 260 -88.42 -6.47 57.85
N GLU A 261 -89.47 -7.02 57.24
CA GLU A 261 -90.36 -6.31 56.32
C GLU A 261 -91.12 -5.19 57.06
N LYS A 262 -91.55 -5.42 58.30
CA LYS A 262 -92.14 -4.39 59.19
C LYS A 262 -91.10 -3.36 59.67
N PHE A 263 -89.83 -3.73 59.82
CA PHE A 263 -88.75 -2.79 60.07
C PHE A 263 -88.40 -1.89 58.85
N THR A 264 -88.98 -2.12 57.67
CA THR A 264 -88.77 -1.26 56.50
C THR A 264 -89.39 0.14 56.69
N GLU A 265 -90.52 0.26 57.38
CA GLU A 265 -91.13 1.57 57.67
C GLU A 265 -90.24 2.42 58.60
N ILE A 266 -89.56 1.78 59.56
CA ILE A 266 -88.59 2.44 60.46
C ILE A 266 -87.33 2.87 59.68
N ARG A 267 -86.95 2.13 58.63
CA ARG A 267 -85.83 2.44 57.73
C ARG A 267 -86.09 3.72 56.93
N ASP A 268 -87.29 3.85 56.35
CA ASP A 268 -87.69 5.04 55.58
C ASP A 268 -87.78 6.30 56.45
N ILE A 269 -88.18 6.17 57.73
CA ILE A 269 -88.12 7.26 58.71
C ILE A 269 -86.66 7.62 59.03
N HIS A 270 -85.78 6.63 59.18
CA HIS A 270 -84.36 6.85 59.47
C HIS A 270 -83.62 7.54 58.31
N ASP A 271 -83.80 7.11 57.05
CA ASP A 271 -83.10 7.73 55.91
C ASP A 271 -83.63 9.15 55.59
N ARG A 272 -84.88 9.50 55.97
CA ARG A 272 -85.35 10.90 55.98
C ARG A 272 -84.60 11.75 57.01
N LEU A 273 -84.43 11.27 58.24
CA LEU A 273 -83.62 11.94 59.27
C LEU A 273 -82.14 12.08 58.86
N LYS A 274 -81.59 11.06 58.19
CA LYS A 274 -80.22 11.01 57.70
C LYS A 274 -79.93 12.05 56.61
N LYS A 275 -80.90 12.33 55.72
CA LYS A 275 -80.79 13.43 54.73
C LYS A 275 -80.70 14.80 55.41
N ILE A 276 -81.52 15.06 56.43
CA ILE A 276 -81.48 16.32 57.19
C ILE A 276 -80.13 16.47 57.90
N LYS A 277 -79.65 15.39 58.55
CA LYS A 277 -78.35 15.37 59.25
C LYS A 277 -77.15 15.55 58.32
N ALA A 278 -77.26 15.18 57.04
CA ALA A 278 -76.20 15.36 56.06
C ALA A 278 -75.97 16.84 55.66
N GLN A 279 -77.00 17.70 55.72
CA GLN A 279 -76.83 19.13 55.44
C GLN A 279 -76.19 19.88 56.63
N GLU A 280 -76.41 19.45 57.88
CA GLU A 280 -75.77 20.02 59.06
C GLU A 280 -74.24 19.75 59.08
N VAL A 281 -73.83 18.52 58.77
CA VAL A 281 -72.43 18.08 58.88
C VAL A 281 -71.52 18.74 57.83
N THR A 282 -72.01 18.98 56.61
CA THR A 282 -71.21 19.59 55.54
C THR A 282 -70.81 21.03 55.87
N THR A 283 -71.74 21.82 56.40
CA THR A 283 -71.51 23.23 56.76
C THR A 283 -70.60 23.37 57.99
N ARG A 284 -70.67 22.46 58.96
CA ARG A 284 -69.79 22.49 60.14
C ARG A 284 -68.34 22.12 59.79
N LYS A 285 -68.12 21.06 58.99
CA LYS A 285 -66.77 20.56 58.66
C LYS A 285 -65.87 21.57 57.94
N GLN A 286 -66.42 22.42 57.07
CA GLN A 286 -65.62 23.41 56.34
C GLN A 286 -65.01 24.51 57.23
N VAL A 287 -65.53 24.70 58.45
CA VAL A 287 -65.03 25.71 59.40
C VAL A 287 -63.95 25.14 60.33
N ASP A 288 -64.02 23.86 60.66
CA ASP A 288 -63.12 23.22 61.61
C ASP A 288 -61.76 22.82 60.97
N THR A 289 -61.76 22.29 59.74
CA THR A 289 -60.52 21.81 59.07
C THR A 289 -59.45 22.92 58.95
N LEU A 290 -59.84 24.14 58.57
CA LEU A 290 -58.92 25.28 58.42
C LEU A 290 -58.31 25.79 59.74
N LYS A 291 -58.76 25.29 60.90
CA LYS A 291 -58.15 25.61 62.21
C LYS A 291 -57.21 24.51 62.71
N THR A 292 -57.47 23.24 62.42
CA THR A 292 -56.64 22.13 62.92
C THR A 292 -55.28 22.08 62.23
N ASP A 293 -55.23 22.28 60.90
CA ASP A 293 -54.00 22.15 60.10
C ASP A 293 -52.88 23.10 60.55
N ILE A 294 -53.23 24.28 61.07
CA ILE A 294 -52.26 25.30 61.54
C ILE A 294 -51.60 24.88 62.87
N GLU A 295 -52.32 24.13 63.71
CA GLU A 295 -51.89 23.74 65.06
C GLU A 295 -51.13 22.40 65.11
N GLU A 296 -51.15 21.62 64.03
CA GLU A 296 -50.51 20.31 63.94
C GLU A 296 -49.02 20.40 63.53
N PHE A 297 -48.70 21.26 62.55
CA PHE A 297 -47.31 21.45 62.08
C PHE A 297 -46.34 21.95 63.17
N GLN A 298 -46.84 22.62 64.21
CA GLN A 298 -46.00 23.17 65.29
C GLN A 298 -45.58 22.15 66.36
N ARG A 299 -46.17 20.93 66.39
CA ARG A 299 -45.97 19.97 67.49
C ARG A 299 -45.25 18.67 67.15
N LYS A 300 -45.04 18.33 65.87
CA LYS A 300 -44.41 17.05 65.44
C LYS A 300 -42.89 17.09 65.29
N LEU A 301 -42.21 18.08 65.88
CA LEU A 301 -40.75 18.26 65.76
C LEU A 301 -39.93 17.65 66.91
N VAL A 302 -40.55 16.91 67.84
CA VAL A 302 -39.89 16.37 69.06
C VAL A 302 -40.11 14.86 69.21
N VAL A 303 -39.09 14.12 68.77
CA VAL A 303 -38.59 12.81 69.24
C VAL A 303 -39.55 11.61 69.34
N GLN A 304 -39.20 10.62 68.53
CA GLN A 304 -39.64 9.21 68.45
C GLN A 304 -39.77 8.44 69.78
N LYS A 305 -40.53 7.34 69.74
CA LYS A 305 -40.22 5.95 70.18
C LYS A 305 -41.53 5.14 70.20
N ASP A 306 -41.64 3.85 69.86
CA ASP A 306 -40.84 2.87 69.08
C ASP A 306 -41.92 2.08 68.23
N HIS A 307 -41.72 1.14 67.29
CA HIS A 307 -40.59 0.36 66.76
C HIS A 307 -40.93 -0.14 65.31
N ASP A 308 -40.29 -1.22 64.84
CA ASP A 308 -40.73 -2.17 63.77
C ASP A 308 -40.98 -1.66 62.33
N LYS A 309 -39.90 -1.55 61.55
CA LYS A 309 -39.68 -2.21 60.22
C LYS A 309 -38.44 -1.65 59.51
N GLU A 310 -37.27 -2.27 59.70
CA GLU A 310 -36.03 -1.79 59.07
C GLU A 310 -35.11 -2.90 58.50
N ASP A 311 -35.36 -4.18 58.81
CA ASP A 311 -34.48 -5.28 58.37
C ASP A 311 -34.60 -5.59 56.85
N GLU A 312 -35.81 -5.74 56.31
CA GLU A 312 -36.02 -6.11 54.89
C GLU A 312 -35.49 -5.06 53.89
N ILE A 313 -35.44 -3.78 54.28
CA ILE A 313 -35.00 -2.69 53.40
C ILE A 313 -33.47 -2.71 53.24
N ASN A 314 -32.75 -2.91 54.35
CA ASN A 314 -31.28 -2.85 54.35
C ASN A 314 -30.66 -3.98 53.50
N GLU A 315 -31.21 -5.20 53.52
CA GLU A 315 -30.66 -6.31 52.73
C GLU A 315 -30.85 -6.11 51.21
N ILE A 316 -32.01 -5.60 50.78
CA ILE A 316 -32.25 -5.23 49.37
C ILE A 316 -31.32 -4.09 48.93
N GLN A 317 -31.13 -3.09 49.79
CA GLN A 317 -30.30 -1.92 49.50
C GLN A 317 -28.82 -2.30 49.39
N MET A 318 -28.34 -3.23 50.23
CA MET A 318 -26.99 -3.81 50.17
C MET A 318 -26.75 -4.59 48.87
N GLN A 319 -27.68 -5.47 48.47
CA GLN A 319 -27.57 -6.22 47.20
C GLN A 319 -27.62 -5.31 45.95
N CYS A 320 -28.37 -4.19 46.01
CA CYS A 320 -28.37 -3.21 44.93
C CYS A 320 -27.02 -2.50 44.81
N GLU A 321 -26.44 -2.05 45.92
CA GLU A 321 -25.19 -1.29 45.89
C GLU A 321 -23.98 -2.16 45.52
N GLU A 322 -23.96 -3.43 45.97
CA GLU A 322 -22.96 -4.43 45.56
C GLU A 322 -22.98 -4.69 44.04
N ARG A 323 -24.17 -4.74 43.41
CA ARG A 323 -24.31 -4.88 41.95
C ARG A 323 -24.02 -3.60 41.17
N LEU A 324 -24.25 -2.42 41.77
CA LEU A 324 -24.03 -1.12 41.11
C LEU A 324 -22.57 -0.67 41.17
N SER A 325 -21.82 -1.01 42.22
CA SER A 325 -20.41 -0.61 42.38
C SER A 325 -19.50 -1.02 41.20
N PRO A 326 -19.51 -2.29 40.71
CA PRO A 326 -18.73 -2.68 39.52
C PRO A 326 -19.12 -1.91 38.26
N LEU A 327 -20.42 -1.64 38.06
CA LEU A 327 -20.92 -0.91 36.89
C LEU A 327 -20.53 0.57 36.92
N ARG A 328 -20.54 1.22 38.11
CA ARG A 328 -20.06 2.59 38.27
C ARG A 328 -18.55 2.70 38.00
N ASN A 329 -17.76 1.74 38.50
CA ASN A 329 -16.32 1.68 38.24
C ASN A 329 -16.00 1.44 36.75
N LEU A 330 -16.68 0.49 36.10
CA LEU A 330 -16.53 0.23 34.66
C LEU A 330 -16.91 1.47 33.83
N ASN A 331 -18.00 2.16 34.17
CA ASN A 331 -18.40 3.39 33.49
C ASN A 331 -17.37 4.52 33.66
N ALA A 332 -16.82 4.71 34.86
CA ALA A 332 -15.73 5.67 35.10
C ALA A 332 -14.46 5.33 34.29
N GLN A 333 -14.12 4.04 34.19
CA GLN A 333 -12.97 3.57 33.40
C GLN A 333 -13.19 3.76 31.90
N LEU A 334 -14.40 3.49 31.39
CA LEU A 334 -14.78 3.74 29.99
C LEU A 334 -14.82 5.24 29.66
N LEU A 335 -15.26 6.11 30.58
CA LEU A 335 -15.20 7.56 30.43
C LEU A 335 -13.75 8.08 30.37
N SER A 336 -12.87 7.53 31.22
CA SER A 336 -11.43 7.84 31.20
C SER A 336 -10.78 7.40 29.87
N ASN A 337 -11.05 6.17 29.42
CA ASN A 337 -10.56 5.66 28.14
C ASN A 337 -11.09 6.49 26.96
N LYS A 338 -12.38 6.87 26.96
CA LYS A 338 -12.99 7.74 25.95
C LYS A 338 -12.29 9.11 25.90
N LYS A 339 -11.91 9.67 27.05
CA LYS A 339 -11.15 10.93 27.12
C LYS A 339 -9.76 10.76 26.49
N SER A 340 -8.99 9.75 26.92
CA SER A 340 -7.63 9.51 26.37
C SER A 340 -7.63 9.19 24.87
N CYS A 341 -8.63 8.46 24.36
CA CYS A 341 -8.77 8.23 22.92
C CYS A 341 -9.14 9.49 22.14
N LYS A 342 -9.90 10.43 22.74
CA LYS A 342 -10.20 11.73 22.12
C LYS A 342 -8.97 12.63 22.07
N GLU A 343 -8.20 12.69 23.16
CA GLU A 343 -6.96 13.48 23.24
C GLU A 343 -5.95 13.02 22.18
N LYS A 344 -5.72 11.71 22.05
CA LYS A 344 -4.86 11.13 21.00
C LYS A 344 -5.36 11.37 19.57
N LEU A 345 -6.68 11.41 19.37
CA LEU A 345 -7.27 11.74 18.08
C LEU A 345 -7.02 13.22 17.72
N GLU A 346 -7.10 14.11 18.69
CA GLU A 346 -6.83 15.55 18.52
C GLU A 346 -5.33 15.80 18.27
N GLU A 347 -4.42 15.10 18.97
CA GLU A 347 -2.97 15.11 18.69
C GLU A 347 -2.64 14.67 17.25
N VAL A 348 -3.16 13.52 16.80
CA VAL A 348 -2.94 13.01 15.44
C VAL A 348 -3.56 13.92 14.38
N GLN A 349 -4.72 14.53 14.67
CA GLN A 349 -5.36 15.49 13.77
C GLN A 349 -4.56 16.79 13.62
N ILE A 350 -3.89 17.25 14.69
CA ILE A 350 -2.98 18.40 14.66
C ILE A 350 -1.75 18.06 13.81
N GLN A 351 -1.07 16.94 14.09
CA GLN A 351 0.11 16.52 13.33
C GLN A 351 -0.19 16.38 11.83
N TYR A 352 -1.30 15.73 11.47
CA TYR A 352 -1.72 15.60 10.07
C TYR A 352 -1.92 16.96 9.37
N ASN A 353 -2.47 17.95 10.08
CA ASN A 353 -2.66 19.29 9.54
C ASN A 353 -1.32 20.03 9.35
N GLU A 354 -0.36 19.85 10.26
CA GLU A 354 0.99 20.40 10.15
C GLU A 354 1.77 19.76 8.99
N ASP A 355 1.75 18.43 8.88
CA ASP A 355 2.35 17.68 7.77
C ASP A 355 1.78 18.14 6.41
N CYS A 356 0.46 18.38 6.33
CA CYS A 356 -0.18 18.91 5.13
C CYS A 356 0.24 20.35 4.80
N LEU A 357 0.53 21.19 5.80
CA LEU A 357 1.05 22.53 5.61
C LEU A 357 2.51 22.50 5.16
N GLU A 358 3.35 21.64 5.74
CA GLU A 358 4.74 21.38 5.32
C GLU A 358 4.80 20.92 3.85
N LEU A 359 4.03 19.90 3.49
CA LEU A 359 3.95 19.36 2.13
C LEU A 359 3.50 20.44 1.13
N LYS A 360 2.56 21.31 1.51
CA LYS A 360 2.12 22.44 0.68
C LYS A 360 3.19 23.54 0.53
N LYS A 361 4.02 23.80 1.56
CA LYS A 361 5.21 24.68 1.44
C LYS A 361 6.19 24.08 0.43
N ILE A 362 6.53 22.80 0.58
CA ILE A 362 7.48 22.09 -0.29
C ILE A 362 7.02 22.10 -1.74
N GLN A 363 5.74 21.79 -2.02
CA GLN A 363 5.16 21.86 -3.36
C GLN A 363 5.24 23.27 -3.98
N ASN A 364 5.01 24.33 -3.19
CA ASN A 364 5.16 25.70 -3.66
C ASN A 364 6.63 26.04 -3.98
N THR A 365 7.59 25.57 -3.17
CA THR A 365 9.03 25.75 -3.42
C THR A 365 9.49 25.02 -4.68
N ILE A 366 9.08 23.75 -4.86
CA ILE A 366 9.35 22.98 -6.08
C ILE A 366 8.79 23.73 -7.30
N LYS A 367 7.52 24.13 -7.25
CA LYS A 367 6.89 24.87 -8.35
C LYS A 367 7.54 26.22 -8.64
N LYS A 368 8.13 26.89 -7.64
CA LYS A 368 8.93 28.11 -7.86
C LYS A 368 10.22 27.78 -8.62
N LEU A 369 10.95 26.76 -8.18
CA LEU A 369 12.19 26.30 -8.83
C LEU A 369 11.95 25.78 -10.26
N GLU A 370 10.83 25.08 -10.50
CA GLU A 370 10.42 24.65 -11.84
C GLU A 370 10.20 25.84 -12.79
N ASN A 371 9.53 26.89 -12.33
CA ASN A 371 9.33 28.11 -13.12
C ASN A 371 10.65 28.89 -13.35
N GLU A 372 11.53 28.93 -12.35
CA GLU A 372 12.85 29.57 -12.45
C GLU A 372 13.76 28.81 -13.43
N ALA A 373 13.78 27.48 -13.36
CA ALA A 373 14.49 26.62 -14.31
C ALA A 373 13.90 26.73 -15.72
N ALA A 374 12.58 26.72 -15.89
CA ALA A 374 11.93 26.93 -17.19
C ALA A 374 12.26 28.31 -17.79
N GLY A 375 12.32 29.35 -16.95
CA GLY A 375 12.76 30.69 -17.34
C GLY A 375 14.23 30.72 -17.78
N LEU A 376 15.13 30.04 -17.06
CA LEU A 376 16.54 29.90 -17.43
C LEU A 376 16.72 29.13 -18.73
N PHE A 377 16.07 27.96 -18.89
CA PHE A 377 16.13 27.19 -20.13
C PHE A 377 15.57 27.99 -21.33
N LYS A 378 14.47 28.73 -21.14
CA LYS A 378 13.97 29.62 -22.18
C LYS A 378 14.98 30.72 -22.51
N ASN A 379 15.56 31.40 -21.53
CA ASN A 379 16.58 32.42 -21.77
C ASN A 379 17.81 31.86 -22.50
N TYR A 380 18.29 30.66 -22.15
CA TYR A 380 19.38 30.01 -22.88
C TYR A 380 19.00 29.63 -24.31
N GLN A 381 17.77 29.17 -24.54
CA GLN A 381 17.29 28.83 -25.87
C GLN A 381 17.03 30.07 -26.74
N ASP A 382 16.49 31.15 -26.17
CA ASP A 382 16.34 32.44 -26.85
C ASP A 382 17.71 33.07 -27.15
N LEU A 383 18.71 32.94 -26.27
CA LEU A 383 20.10 33.34 -26.55
C LEU A 383 20.70 32.51 -27.70
N TYR A 384 20.56 31.19 -27.68
CA TYR A 384 21.04 30.29 -28.73
C TYR A 384 20.38 30.56 -30.09
N ASN A 385 19.06 30.79 -30.10
CA ASN A 385 18.30 31.15 -31.29
C ASN A 385 18.72 32.52 -31.85
N ASN A 386 18.94 33.52 -30.99
CA ASN A 386 19.47 34.83 -31.41
C ASN A 386 20.89 34.73 -31.95
N GLU A 387 21.77 33.94 -31.33
CA GLU A 387 23.13 33.71 -31.80
C GLU A 387 23.14 33.03 -33.18
N ILE A 388 22.29 32.00 -33.38
CA ILE A 388 22.05 31.40 -34.70
C ILE A 388 21.50 32.43 -35.71
N SER A 389 20.56 33.29 -35.32
CA SER A 389 19.99 34.30 -36.24
C SER A 389 21.03 35.33 -36.68
N ILE A 390 21.85 35.83 -35.75
CA ILE A 390 22.93 36.79 -36.03
C ILE A 390 23.94 36.17 -37.00
N TYR A 391 24.32 34.91 -36.79
CA TYR A 391 25.24 34.21 -37.70
C TYR A 391 24.59 33.79 -39.02
N GLY A 392 23.28 33.53 -39.06
CA GLY A 392 22.52 33.28 -40.28
C GLY A 392 22.47 34.50 -41.21
N ASP A 393 22.12 35.67 -40.67
CA ASP A 393 22.00 36.90 -41.47
C ASP A 393 23.36 37.49 -41.87
N GLN A 394 24.44 37.24 -41.11
CA GLN A 394 25.78 37.75 -41.45
C GLN A 394 26.58 36.84 -42.39
N TYR A 395 26.29 35.54 -42.49
CA TYR A 395 27.15 34.58 -43.22
C TYR A 395 26.57 34.04 -44.53
N SER A 396 26.24 34.98 -45.42
CA SER A 396 26.32 34.74 -46.86
C SER A 396 27.77 34.75 -47.41
N ASN A 397 28.79 34.97 -46.55
CA ASN A 397 30.22 34.92 -46.96
C ASN A 397 31.20 34.46 -45.84
N GLY A 398 31.77 33.27 -46.00
CA GLY A 398 33.18 33.00 -45.67
C GLY A 398 33.52 32.23 -44.36
N PRO A 399 34.71 31.58 -44.28
CA PRO A 399 34.93 30.45 -43.36
C PRO A 399 35.52 30.81 -41.98
N LEU A 400 35.61 32.09 -41.62
CA LEU A 400 36.30 32.54 -40.39
C LEU A 400 35.55 32.22 -39.08
N LEU A 401 34.26 31.89 -39.16
CA LEU A 401 33.37 31.79 -38.00
C LEU A 401 33.73 30.66 -37.02
N ASN A 402 34.13 29.49 -37.54
CA ASN A 402 34.36 28.28 -36.72
C ASN A 402 35.48 28.46 -35.69
N GLN A 403 36.41 29.40 -35.88
CA GLN A 403 37.46 29.69 -34.90
C GLN A 403 37.02 30.65 -33.79
N LEU A 404 36.02 31.50 -34.03
CA LEU A 404 35.43 32.36 -32.98
C LEU A 404 34.43 31.58 -32.12
N TYR A 405 33.58 30.76 -32.77
CA TYR A 405 32.54 29.97 -32.10
C TYR A 405 33.11 29.11 -30.98
N VAL A 406 34.18 28.36 -31.26
CA VAL A 406 34.84 27.48 -30.28
C VAL A 406 35.41 28.26 -29.09
N LYS A 407 36.03 29.43 -29.32
CA LYS A 407 36.59 30.26 -28.24
C LYS A 407 35.52 30.87 -27.34
N LEU A 408 34.42 31.37 -27.91
CA LEU A 408 33.33 31.99 -27.14
C LEU A 408 32.56 30.95 -26.31
N PHE A 409 32.27 29.77 -26.87
CA PHE A 409 31.62 28.69 -26.14
C PHE A 409 32.47 28.21 -24.95
N SER A 410 33.76 27.90 -25.17
CA SER A 410 34.64 27.47 -24.07
C SER A 410 34.86 28.56 -22.99
N SER A 411 34.72 29.85 -23.33
CA SER A 411 34.81 30.91 -22.33
C SER A 411 33.56 30.99 -21.45
N LYS A 412 32.36 31.09 -22.04
CA LYS A 412 31.10 31.21 -21.27
C LYS A 412 30.74 29.96 -20.48
N TYR A 413 30.99 28.77 -21.04
CA TYR A 413 30.63 27.50 -20.39
C TYR A 413 31.38 27.28 -19.07
N ASN A 414 32.64 27.73 -18.98
CA ASN A 414 33.43 27.69 -17.75
C ASN A 414 32.96 28.72 -16.71
N THR A 415 32.43 29.89 -17.13
CA THR A 415 31.84 30.86 -16.18
C THR A 415 30.59 30.28 -15.53
N ILE A 416 29.67 29.72 -16.33
CA ILE A 416 28.41 29.14 -15.83
C ILE A 416 28.67 27.94 -14.92
N LEU A 417 29.67 27.10 -15.22
CA LEU A 417 30.06 25.99 -14.34
C LEU A 417 30.57 26.45 -12.97
N ASN A 418 31.29 27.58 -12.91
CA ASN A 418 31.80 28.13 -11.65
C ASN A 418 30.72 28.82 -10.80
N GLU A 419 29.67 29.39 -11.42
CA GLU A 419 28.56 30.03 -10.69
C GLU A 419 27.49 29.03 -10.20
N VAL A 420 27.54 27.76 -10.63
CA VAL A 420 26.57 26.70 -10.27
C VAL A 420 27.14 25.68 -9.27
N PHE A 421 28.46 25.72 -9.00
CA PHE A 421 29.16 24.76 -8.12
C PHE A 421 29.94 25.42 -6.96
N VAL A 422 29.48 26.60 -6.50
CA VAL A 422 29.92 27.29 -5.27
C VAL A 422 28.70 27.64 -4.42
#